data_AF-A0A371JL58-F1
#
_entry.id   AF-A0A371JL58-F1
#
_cell.length_a   1.000
_cell.length_b   1.000
_cell.length_c   1.000
_cell.angle_alpha   90.00
_cell.angle_beta   90.00
_cell.angle_gamma   90.00
#
_symmetry.space_group_name_H-M   'P 1'
#
loop_
_entity.id
_entity.type
_entity.pdbx_description
1 polymer ?
#
loop_
_entity_poly.entity_id
_entity_poly.type
_entity_poly.pdbx_seq_one_letter_code
_entity_poly.pdbx_strand_id
1 'polypeptide(L)'
;MKAIKFEDVNVEFAKDQEEYTSLPALRIGDDHDTIVTCWKLTLWERIKLLFQGHFWMSEMNFNRALTPRYFSVNRKDVYTKPSDKD
;
A
#
# COMPACT_ATOMS: atom_id res chain seq x y z
N MET A 1 -4.70 10.84 -2.70
CA MET A 1 -4.97 9.79 -1.71
C MET A 1 -3.81 9.75 -0.73
N LYS A 2 -3.96 9.15 0.45
CA LYS A 2 -2.88 9.07 1.45
C LYS A 2 -2.70 7.67 1.97
N ALA A 3 -1.45 7.28 2.24
CA ALA A 3 -1.17 6.08 3.01
C ALA A 3 -1.76 6.23 4.42
N ILE A 4 -2.32 5.14 4.96
CA ILE A 4 -2.94 5.12 6.28
C ILE A 4 -2.44 3.95 7.11
N LYS A 5 -2.40 4.14 8.43
CA LYS A 5 -2.20 3.04 9.37
C LYS A 5 -3.42 2.11 9.34
N PHE A 6 -3.17 0.81 9.46
CA PHE A 6 -4.15 -0.25 9.61
C PHE A 6 -3.68 -1.21 10.71
N GLU A 7 -4.56 -2.13 11.13
CA GLU A 7 -4.37 -2.98 12.30
C GLU A 7 -3.03 -3.74 12.31
N ASP A 8 -2.64 -4.29 11.16
CA ASP A 8 -1.47 -5.16 11.04
C ASP A 8 -0.16 -4.42 10.68
N VAL A 9 -0.12 -3.09 10.75
CA VAL A 9 1.11 -2.32 10.47
C VAL A 9 2.20 -2.65 11.50
N ASN A 10 3.39 -3.03 11.01
CA ASN A 10 4.56 -3.35 11.83
C ASN A 10 5.81 -2.53 11.50
N VAL A 11 5.77 -1.70 10.44
CA VAL A 11 6.88 -0.82 10.03
C VAL A 11 6.35 0.51 9.48
N GLU A 12 7.15 1.56 9.62
CA GLU A 12 6.86 2.89 9.09
C GLU A 12 8.12 3.40 8.36
N PHE A 13 8.09 3.41 7.03
CA PHE A 13 9.21 3.86 6.20
C PHE A 13 9.23 5.38 6.09
N ALA A 14 10.43 5.94 5.88
CA ALA A 14 10.65 7.38 5.74
C ALA A 14 10.09 8.21 6.92
N LYS A 15 9.99 7.60 8.09
CA LYS A 15 9.57 8.28 9.31
C LYS A 15 10.57 9.39 9.63
N ASP A 16 10.06 10.57 9.93
CA ASP A 16 10.83 11.76 10.32
C ASP A 16 11.81 12.29 9.24
N GLN A 17 11.60 11.94 7.96
CA GLN A 17 12.31 12.54 6.82
C GLN A 17 11.49 13.70 6.24
N GLU A 18 12.09 14.89 6.10
CA GLU A 18 11.38 16.08 5.61
C GLU A 18 11.03 15.96 4.12
N GLU A 19 11.88 15.28 3.36
CA GLU A 19 11.78 15.11 1.91
C GLU A 19 10.74 14.06 1.49
N TYR A 20 10.33 13.18 2.41
CA TYR A 20 9.47 12.03 2.09
C TYR A 20 8.28 11.92 3.05
N THR A 21 7.13 11.55 2.49
CA THR A 21 5.96 11.26 3.32
C THR A 21 6.11 9.90 3.98
N SER A 22 5.87 9.85 5.30
CA SER A 22 5.86 8.61 6.06
C SER A 22 4.92 7.56 5.44
N LEU A 23 5.42 6.34 5.30
CA LEU A 23 4.72 5.23 4.68
C LEU A 23 4.51 4.09 5.70
N PRO A 24 3.34 4.04 6.37
CA PRO A 24 2.99 2.92 7.23
C PRO A 24 2.72 1.66 6.41
N ALA A 25 3.30 0.53 6.82
CA ALA A 25 3.20 -0.72 6.10
C ALA A 25 3.21 -1.95 7.02
N LEU A 26 2.70 -3.05 6.50
CA LEU A 26 2.96 -4.40 6.99
C LEU A 26 4.10 -4.99 6.15
N ARG A 27 5.19 -5.38 6.80
CA ARG A 27 6.29 -6.14 6.23
C ARG A 27 6.11 -7.60 6.58
N ILE A 28 5.88 -8.43 5.57
CA ILE A 28 5.78 -9.88 5.67
C ILE A 28 7.19 -10.40 5.35
N GLY A 29 7.87 -10.99 6.33
CA GLY A 29 9.21 -11.58 6.16
C GLY A 29 9.17 -12.93 5.44
N ASP A 30 8.45 -13.01 4.32
CA ASP A 30 8.46 -14.16 3.42
C ASP A 30 9.72 -14.16 2.53
N ASP A 31 9.84 -15.12 1.61
CA ASP A 31 10.98 -15.24 0.68
C ASP A 31 11.16 -14.01 -0.24
N HIS A 32 10.19 -13.09 -0.27
CA HIS A 32 10.16 -11.91 -1.13
C HIS A 32 10.19 -10.58 -0.36
N ASP A 33 10.21 -10.62 0.97
CA ASP A 33 10.13 -9.44 1.84
C ASP A 33 8.93 -8.54 1.50
N THR A 34 7.76 -9.14 1.35
CA THR A 34 6.54 -8.46 0.86
C THR A 34 6.14 -7.27 1.73
N ILE A 35 5.95 -6.11 1.10
CA ILE A 35 5.50 -4.86 1.74
C ILE A 35 4.05 -4.56 1.35
N VAL A 36 3.16 -4.49 2.33
CA VAL A 36 1.74 -4.17 2.15
C VAL A 36 1.44 -2.77 2.69
N THR A 37 0.88 -1.92 1.84
CA THR A 37 0.44 -0.57 2.20
C THR A 37 -1.05 -0.41 1.94
N CYS A 38 -1.73 0.48 2.68
CA CYS A 38 -3.13 0.79 2.48
C CYS A 38 -3.32 2.28 2.21
N TRP A 39 -4.11 2.60 1.19
CA TRP A 39 -4.33 3.97 0.73
C TRP A 39 -5.78 4.36 0.87
N LYS A 40 -6.04 5.47 1.58
CA LYS A 40 -7.37 6.05 1.70
C LYS A 40 -7.58 7.10 0.63
N LEU A 41 -8.53 6.84 -0.25
CA LEU A 41 -9.05 7.83 -1.20
C LEU A 41 -9.98 8.80 -0.47
N THR A 42 -9.87 10.08 -0.81
CA THR A 42 -10.86 11.10 -0.45
C THR A 42 -12.19 10.84 -1.17
N LEU A 43 -13.27 11.50 -0.74
CA LEU A 43 -14.58 11.37 -1.40
C LEU A 43 -14.50 11.74 -2.89
N TRP A 44 -13.83 12.84 -3.21
CA TRP A 44 -13.65 13.30 -4.59
C TRP A 44 -12.80 12.34 -5.43
N GLU A 45 -11.77 11.72 -4.84
CA GLU A 45 -10.96 10.72 -5.54
C GLU A 45 -11.73 9.43 -5.81
N ARG A 46 -12.60 9.01 -4.87
CA ARG A 46 -13.51 7.87 -5.08
C ARG A 46 -14.47 8.13 -6.24
N ILE A 47 -15.02 9.34 -6.33
CA ILE A 47 -15.89 9.77 -7.43
C ILE A 47 -15.12 9.70 -8.76
N LYS A 48 -13.91 10.29 -8.83
CA LYS A 48 -13.06 10.21 -10.03
C LYS A 48 -12.77 8.77 -10.43
N LEU A 49 -12.37 7.92 -9.48
CA LEU A 49 -12.09 6.51 -9.73
C LEU A 49 -13.34 5.75 -10.22
N LEU A 50 -14.50 6.01 -9.63
CA LEU A 50 -15.77 5.38 -10.02
C LEU A 50 -16.15 5.68 -11.47
N PHE A 51 -16.02 6.94 -11.89
CA PHE A 51 -16.45 7.35 -13.23
C PHE A 51 -15.37 7.18 -14.31
N GLN A 52 -14.09 7.22 -13.95
CA GLN A 52 -12.99 7.16 -14.93
C GLN A 52 -12.25 5.83 -14.91
N GLY A 53 -12.26 5.09 -13.81
CA GLY A 53 -11.57 3.80 -13.68
C GLY A 53 -10.04 3.88 -13.69
N HIS A 54 -9.44 5.07 -13.65
CA HIS A 54 -7.98 5.22 -13.74
C HIS A 54 -7.32 5.33 -12.37
N PHE A 55 -6.33 4.46 -12.13
CA PHE A 55 -5.39 4.54 -11.03
C PHE A 55 -3.98 4.63 -11.60
N TRP A 56 -3.24 5.68 -11.23
CA TRP A 56 -1.89 5.93 -11.71
C TRP A 56 -0.90 5.77 -10.56
N MET A 57 0.21 5.08 -10.80
CA MET A 57 1.30 4.94 -9.84
C MET A 57 2.64 5.19 -10.52
N SER A 58 3.46 6.05 -9.93
CA SER A 58 4.84 6.31 -10.34
C SER A 58 5.77 5.92 -9.19
N GLU A 59 6.78 5.10 -9.47
CA GLU A 59 7.69 4.55 -8.48
C GLU A 59 9.11 4.65 -9.01
N MET A 60 10.00 5.21 -8.19
CA MET A 60 11.41 5.34 -8.52
C MET A 60 12.11 4.03 -8.16
N ASN A 61 12.53 3.28 -9.18
CA ASN A 61 13.29 2.03 -8.99
C ASN A 61 14.81 2.22 -9.10
N PHE A 62 15.30 3.46 -9.26
CA PHE A 62 16.73 3.81 -9.26
C PHE A 62 17.60 2.90 -10.15
N ASN A 63 17.16 2.67 -11.39
CA ASN A 63 17.82 1.78 -12.36
C ASN A 63 17.96 0.32 -11.91
N ARG A 64 17.15 -0.13 -10.95
CA ARG A 64 17.02 -1.54 -10.55
C ARG A 64 15.81 -2.18 -11.23
N ALA A 65 15.73 -3.50 -11.14
CA ALA A 65 14.56 -4.24 -11.59
C ALA A 65 13.29 -3.70 -10.92
N LEU A 66 12.21 -3.60 -11.70
CA LEU A 66 10.91 -3.19 -11.20
C LEU A 66 10.43 -4.19 -10.13
N THR A 67 9.99 -3.67 -8.99
CA THR A 67 9.37 -4.47 -7.93
C THR A 67 8.05 -5.06 -8.43
N PRO A 68 7.74 -6.34 -8.14
CA PRO A 68 6.42 -6.90 -8.40
C PRO A 68 5.35 -6.11 -7.64
N ARG A 69 4.21 -5.84 -8.30
CA ARG A 69 3.13 -5.04 -7.73
C ARG A 69 1.80 -5.74 -7.90
N TYR A 70 1.05 -5.81 -6.81
CA TYR A 70 -0.30 -6.34 -6.78
C TYR A 70 -1.23 -5.33 -6.09
N PHE A 71 -2.31 -4.97 -6.77
CA PHE A 71 -3.28 -4.00 -6.28
C PHE A 71 -4.64 -4.66 -6.15
N SER A 72 -5.29 -4.48 -5.00
CA SER A 72 -6.69 -4.85 -4.82
C SER A 72 -7.43 -3.81 -3.99
N VAL A 73 -8.74 -3.73 -4.19
CA VAL A 73 -9.68 -3.00 -3.34
C VAL A 73 -10.11 -3.81 -2.11
N ASN A 74 -9.82 -5.11 -2.07
CA ASN A 74 -10.11 -5.98 -0.92
C ASN A 74 -8.80 -6.39 -0.22
N ARG A 75 -8.73 -6.14 1.09
CA ARG A 75 -7.55 -6.51 1.91
C ARG A 75 -7.20 -8.01 1.81
N LYS A 76 -8.20 -8.88 1.85
CA LYS A 76 -8.03 -10.34 1.84
C LYS A 76 -7.36 -10.87 0.56
N ASP A 77 -7.41 -10.10 -0.52
CA ASP A 77 -6.72 -10.47 -1.76
C ASP A 77 -5.20 -10.25 -1.65
N VAL A 78 -4.77 -9.37 -0.74
CA VAL A 78 -3.36 -8.93 -0.59
C VAL A 78 -2.66 -9.69 0.54
N TYR A 79 -3.36 -9.97 1.64
CA TYR A 79 -2.85 -10.83 2.72
C TYR A 79 -4.00 -11.35 3.60
N THR A 80 -3.75 -12.48 4.25
CA THR A 80 -4.66 -13.08 5.25
C THR A 80 -4.03 -13.04 6.63
N LYS A 81 -4.83 -12.86 7.66
CA LYS A 81 -4.42 -13.03 9.07
C LYS A 81 -5.16 -14.19 9.73
N PRO A 82 -4.69 -14.72 10.88
CA PRO A 82 -5.35 -15.85 11.54
C PRO A 82 -6.85 -15.63 11.80
N SER A 83 -7.24 -14.41 12.17
CA SER A 83 -8.65 -14.04 12.41
C SER A 83 -9.52 -13.93 11.14
N ASP A 84 -8.96 -14.15 9.94
CA ASP A 84 -9.73 -14.17 8.69
C ASP A 84 -10.37 -15.53 8.39
N LYS A 85 -10.02 -16.56 9.16
CA LYS A 85 -10.43 -17.96 8.96
C LYS A 85 -11.71 -18.33 9.73
N ASP A 86 -12.24 -17.40 10.52
CA ASP A 86 -13.55 -17.49 11.18
C ASP A 86 -14.64 -16.79 10.35
#